data_AF-A0A523BG07-F1
#
_entry.id   AF-A0A523BG07-F1
#
_cell.length_a   1.000
_cell.length_b   1.000
_cell.length_c   1.000
_cell.angle_alpha   90.00
_cell.angle_beta   90.00
_cell.angle_gamma   90.00
#
_symmetry.space_group_name_H-M   'P 1'
#
loop_
_entity.id
_entity.type
_entity.pdbx_description
1 polymer ?
#
loop_
_entity_poly.entity_id
_entity_poly.type
_entity_poly.pdbx_seq_one_letter_code
_entity_poly.pdbx_strand_id
1 'polypeptide(L)'
;MSKANKLMGIASLIRGEILVLSDPEKASDHLSQAMGYFRLGANEQMIKEAEKIARKSAKVGKCWFCGRIVQGEEIHFVHLNAEVTPYIKTKYGGDSPQSIEGSTVIACRACSSAIEGVSDRIAKVYYDQAVRMMMEMKEELLARIRALESEISILKGMQRAPIDLGREMRRELRGGVV
;
A
#
# COMPACT_ATOMS: atom_id res chain seq x y z
N MET A 1 -32.51 31.16 2.72
CA MET A 1 -31.19 31.15 3.38
C MET A 1 -30.67 32.58 3.46
N SER A 2 -30.42 33.11 4.66
CA SER A 2 -29.72 34.40 4.78
C SER A 2 -28.32 34.25 4.17
N LYS A 3 -27.96 35.15 3.24
CA LYS A 3 -26.62 35.17 2.61
C LYS A 3 -25.51 35.22 3.67
N ALA A 4 -25.78 35.86 4.81
CA ALA A 4 -24.86 35.92 5.94
C ALA A 4 -24.57 34.53 6.55
N ASN A 5 -25.60 33.73 6.84
CA ASN A 5 -25.42 32.38 7.43
C ASN A 5 -24.61 31.47 6.50
N LYS A 6 -24.84 31.56 5.18
CA LYS A 6 -24.06 30.79 4.21
C LYS A 6 -22.58 31.13 4.28
N LEU A 7 -22.25 32.43 4.28
CA LEU A 7 -20.86 32.90 4.30
C LEU A 7 -20.17 32.58 5.64
N MET A 8 -20.88 32.74 6.75
CA MET A 8 -20.37 32.39 8.09
C MET A 8 -20.12 30.89 8.24
N GLY A 9 -21.01 30.05 7.69
CA GLY A 9 -20.82 28.60 7.65
C GLY A 9 -19.57 28.21 6.87
N ILE A 10 -19.40 28.75 5.65
CA ILE A 10 -18.21 28.48 4.82
C ILE A 10 -16.93 28.96 5.51
N ALA A 11 -16.93 30.17 6.07
CA ALA A 11 -15.75 30.71 6.77
C ALA A 11 -15.35 29.84 7.98
N SER A 12 -16.33 29.34 8.74
CA SER A 12 -16.08 28.47 9.88
C SER A 12 -15.58 27.09 9.46
N LEU A 13 -16.12 26.54 8.36
CA LEU A 13 -15.65 25.28 7.77
C LEU A 13 -14.18 25.37 7.38
N ILE A 14 -13.80 26.40 6.61
CA ILE A 14 -12.41 26.62 6.17
C ILE A 14 -11.47 26.78 7.37
N ARG A 15 -11.88 27.54 8.40
CA ARG A 15 -11.08 27.67 9.63
C ARG A 15 -10.87 26.32 10.32
N GLY A 16 -11.94 25.54 10.43
CA GLY A 16 -11.88 24.19 10.96
C GLY A 16 -10.86 23.33 10.21
N GLU A 17 -10.97 23.27 8.89
CA GLU A 17 -10.07 22.51 8.01
C GLU A 17 -8.59 22.87 8.16
N ILE A 18 -8.28 24.16 8.21
CA ILE A 18 -6.89 24.65 8.37
C ILE A 18 -6.30 24.20 9.72
N LEU A 19 -7.13 24.11 10.77
CA LEU A 19 -6.67 23.79 12.12
C LEU A 19 -6.56 22.29 12.39
N VAL A 20 -7.14 21.42 11.54
CA VAL A 20 -7.15 19.95 11.75
C VAL A 20 -5.76 19.40 12.06
N LEU A 21 -4.70 19.92 11.42
CA LEU A 21 -3.33 19.44 11.59
C LEU A 21 -2.57 20.05 12.78
N SER A 22 -2.93 21.25 13.22
CA SER A 22 -2.18 21.97 14.26
C SER A 22 -2.89 22.00 15.61
N ASP A 23 -4.23 22.01 15.59
CA ASP A 23 -5.09 22.13 16.77
C ASP A 23 -6.45 21.45 16.49
N PRO A 24 -6.52 20.11 16.60
CA PRO A 24 -7.74 19.36 16.27
C PRO A 24 -8.91 19.67 17.22
N GLU A 25 -8.64 20.17 18.42
CA GLU A 25 -9.66 20.65 19.36
C GLU A 25 -10.34 21.91 18.82
N LYS A 26 -9.56 22.97 18.50
CA LYS A 26 -10.12 24.18 17.88
C LYS A 26 -10.74 23.90 16.51
N ALA A 27 -10.21 22.94 15.76
CA ALA A 27 -10.83 22.50 14.51
C ALA A 27 -12.26 22.00 14.75
N SER A 28 -12.46 21.14 15.75
CA SER A 28 -13.78 20.60 16.13
C SER A 28 -14.77 21.70 16.50
N ASP A 29 -14.33 22.74 17.22
CA ASP A 29 -15.16 23.88 17.59
C ASP A 29 -15.65 24.66 16.37
N HIS A 30 -14.74 25.00 15.45
CA HIS A 30 -15.09 25.72 14.23
C HIS A 30 -15.98 24.90 13.28
N LEU A 31 -15.78 23.59 13.21
CA LEU A 31 -16.64 22.70 12.43
C LEU A 31 -18.04 22.60 13.06
N SER A 32 -18.13 22.60 14.38
CA SER A 32 -19.41 22.66 15.11
C SER A 32 -20.16 23.97 14.85
N GLN A 33 -19.44 25.10 14.83
CA GLN A 33 -19.99 26.39 14.43
C GLN A 33 -20.49 26.38 12.97
N ALA A 34 -19.71 25.80 12.04
CA ALA A 34 -20.08 25.67 10.64
C ALA A 34 -21.40 24.90 10.48
N MET A 35 -21.52 23.74 11.14
CA MET A 35 -22.77 22.95 11.17
C MET A 35 -23.96 23.76 11.68
N GLY A 36 -23.76 24.56 12.74
CA GLY A 36 -24.80 25.46 13.27
C GLY A 36 -25.33 26.43 12.22
N TYR A 37 -24.42 27.10 11.49
CA TYR A 37 -24.81 28.02 10.41
C TYR A 37 -25.48 27.31 9.23
N PHE A 38 -25.02 26.11 8.86
CA PHE A 38 -25.62 25.35 7.77
C PHE A 38 -27.01 24.79 8.12
N ARG A 39 -27.26 24.45 9.40
CA ARG A 39 -28.60 24.08 9.90
C ARG A 39 -29.59 25.23 9.75
N LEU A 40 -29.20 26.45 10.12
CA LEU A 40 -30.02 27.65 9.91
C LEU A 40 -30.28 27.94 8.42
N GLY A 41 -29.44 27.43 7.54
CA GLY A 41 -29.56 27.55 6.09
C GLY A 41 -30.26 26.38 5.40
N ALA A 42 -30.62 25.30 6.13
CA ALA A 42 -31.08 24.02 5.59
C ALA A 42 -30.14 23.43 4.51
N ASN A 43 -28.82 23.58 4.69
CA ASN A 43 -27.82 23.05 3.76
C ASN A 43 -27.26 21.71 4.23
N GLU A 44 -28.03 20.64 4.02
CA GLU A 44 -27.73 19.30 4.52
C GLU A 44 -26.41 18.74 4.01
N GLN A 45 -26.03 19.07 2.78
CA GLN A 45 -24.78 18.62 2.19
C GLN A 45 -23.57 19.15 2.96
N MET A 46 -23.58 20.45 3.27
CA MET A 46 -22.49 21.10 4.00
C MET A 46 -22.45 20.68 5.48
N ILE A 47 -23.60 20.33 6.07
CA ILE A 47 -23.65 19.75 7.42
C ILE A 47 -22.90 18.43 7.44
N LYS A 48 -23.19 17.52 6.49
CA LYS A 48 -22.54 16.21 6.40
C LYS A 48 -21.03 16.32 6.19
N GLU A 49 -20.60 17.29 5.40
CA GLU A 49 -19.18 17.55 5.16
C GLU A 49 -18.46 18.00 6.43
N ALA A 50 -18.99 19.04 7.11
CA ALA A 50 -18.44 19.52 8.37
C ALA A 50 -18.46 18.43 9.46
N GLU A 51 -19.54 17.64 9.54
CA GLU A 51 -19.69 16.54 10.50
C GLU A 51 -18.64 15.45 10.29
N LYS A 52 -18.35 15.08 9.04
CA LYS A 52 -17.35 14.07 8.71
C LYS A 52 -15.97 14.46 9.24
N ILE A 53 -15.59 15.73 9.05
CA ILE A 53 -14.29 16.25 9.50
C ILE A 53 -14.29 16.39 11.03
N ALA A 54 -15.38 16.87 11.63
CA ALA A 54 -15.51 17.05 13.07
C ALA A 54 -15.40 15.72 13.81
N ARG A 55 -16.09 14.67 13.34
CA ARG A 55 -16.06 13.33 13.95
C ARG A 55 -14.64 12.77 14.04
N LYS A 56 -13.85 12.91 12.97
CA LYS A 56 -12.45 12.48 12.95
C LYS A 56 -11.60 13.32 13.88
N SER A 57 -11.74 14.64 13.80
CA SER A 57 -10.96 15.61 14.60
C SER A 57 -11.26 15.53 16.09
N ALA A 58 -12.47 15.15 16.50
CA ALA A 58 -12.87 15.06 17.90
C ALA A 58 -12.48 13.73 18.58
N LYS A 59 -12.16 12.67 17.81
CA LYS A 59 -11.79 11.39 18.40
C LYS A 59 -10.44 11.49 19.11
N VAL A 60 -10.38 10.94 20.32
CA VAL A 60 -9.18 10.90 21.17
C VAL A 60 -8.80 9.46 21.45
N GLY A 61 -7.52 9.16 21.37
CA GLY A 61 -6.96 7.85 21.65
C GLY A 61 -5.62 7.94 22.37
N LYS A 62 -5.16 6.83 22.92
CA LYS A 62 -3.85 6.68 23.56
C LYS A 62 -3.01 5.76 22.69
N CYS A 63 -1.87 6.26 22.23
CA CYS A 63 -0.96 5.47 21.40
C CYS A 63 -0.42 4.26 22.19
N TRP A 64 -0.64 3.07 21.66
CA TRP A 64 -0.20 1.80 22.25
C TRP A 64 1.32 1.73 22.43
N PHE A 65 2.07 2.30 21.50
CA PHE A 65 3.53 2.19 21.46
C PHE A 65 4.24 3.21 22.37
N CYS A 66 3.77 4.46 22.38
CA CYS A 66 4.46 5.53 23.10
C CYS A 66 3.68 6.11 24.29
N GLY A 67 2.46 5.63 24.52
CA GLY A 67 1.61 6.02 25.65
C GLY A 67 1.02 7.43 25.61
N ARG A 68 1.38 8.25 24.61
CA ARG A 68 0.87 9.62 24.47
C ARG A 68 -0.61 9.62 24.06
N ILE A 69 -1.37 10.54 24.63
CA ILE A 69 -2.74 10.84 24.21
C ILE A 69 -2.68 11.69 22.94
N VAL A 70 -3.49 11.34 21.94
CA VAL A 70 -3.53 11.98 20.63
C VAL A 70 -4.99 12.13 20.20
N GLN A 71 -5.29 13.23 19.53
CA GLN A 71 -6.62 13.55 19.02
C GLN A 71 -6.57 13.63 17.49
N GLY A 72 -7.63 13.21 16.79
CA GLY A 72 -7.71 13.23 15.34
C GLY A 72 -7.50 11.85 14.73
N GLU A 73 -8.55 11.03 14.67
CA GLU A 73 -8.54 9.73 14.00
C GLU A 73 -8.30 9.89 12.50
N GLU A 74 -7.43 9.05 11.93
CA GLU A 74 -6.93 9.10 10.55
C GLU A 74 -6.16 10.39 10.19
N ILE A 75 -6.04 11.34 11.12
CA ILE A 75 -5.27 12.56 10.96
C ILE A 75 -3.94 12.39 11.69
N HIS A 76 -4.00 12.30 13.03
CA HIS A 76 -2.84 12.24 13.92
C HIS A 76 -2.62 10.85 14.53
N PHE A 77 -3.61 9.97 14.46
CA PHE A 77 -3.45 8.56 14.79
C PHE A 77 -4.23 7.65 13.84
N VAL A 78 -3.86 6.37 13.81
CA VAL A 78 -4.49 5.32 13.00
C VAL A 78 -4.68 4.05 13.82
N HIS A 79 -5.47 3.13 13.30
CA HIS A 79 -5.65 1.79 13.86
C HIS A 79 -4.73 0.82 13.13
N LEU A 80 -3.85 0.14 13.87
CA LEU A 80 -3.00 -0.91 13.34
C LEU A 80 -3.52 -2.27 13.79
N ASN A 81 -3.57 -3.23 12.87
CA ASN A 81 -3.93 -4.60 13.20
C ASN A 81 -2.91 -5.17 14.19
N ALA A 82 -3.41 -5.82 15.24
CA ALA A 82 -2.57 -6.43 16.26
C ALA A 82 -3.24 -7.70 16.79
N GLU A 83 -2.41 -8.67 17.20
CA GLU A 83 -2.89 -9.82 17.93
C GLU A 83 -3.16 -9.43 19.39
N VAL A 84 -4.40 -9.03 19.66
CA VAL A 84 -4.85 -8.63 21.00
C VAL A 84 -5.39 -9.87 21.73
N THR A 85 -4.56 -10.45 22.60
CA THR A 85 -4.97 -11.61 23.41
C THR A 85 -6.06 -11.25 24.44
N PRO A 86 -6.85 -12.22 24.93
CA PRO A 86 -7.86 -11.97 25.96
C PRO A 86 -7.32 -11.32 27.24
N TYR A 87 -6.08 -11.63 27.62
CA TYR A 87 -5.40 -11.00 28.77
C TYR A 87 -5.20 -9.50 28.53
N ILE A 88 -4.65 -9.13 27.37
CA ILE A 88 -4.40 -7.75 27.00
C ILE A 88 -5.70 -6.96 26.90
N LYS A 89 -6.73 -7.55 26.27
CA LYS A 89 -8.06 -6.93 26.15
C LYS A 89 -8.70 -6.69 27.52
N THR A 90 -8.63 -7.66 28.42
CA THR A 90 -9.18 -7.51 29.79
C THR A 90 -8.42 -6.45 30.59
N LYS A 91 -7.09 -6.40 30.45
CA LYS A 91 -6.25 -5.51 31.26
C LYS A 91 -6.27 -4.06 30.79
N TYR A 92 -6.32 -3.82 29.47
CA TYR A 92 -6.14 -2.48 28.88
C TYR A 92 -7.31 -2.02 28.00
N GLY A 93 -8.29 -2.89 27.70
CA GLY A 93 -9.44 -2.54 26.87
C GLY A 93 -10.41 -1.54 27.53
N GLY A 94 -10.30 -1.33 28.83
CA GLY A 94 -11.04 -0.32 29.59
C GLY A 94 -10.31 1.03 29.75
N ASP A 95 -9.11 1.20 29.17
CA ASP A 95 -8.36 2.45 29.25
C ASP A 95 -9.18 3.62 28.66
N SER A 96 -9.10 4.78 29.30
CA SER A 96 -9.63 6.04 28.79
C SER A 96 -8.52 7.10 28.80
N PRO A 97 -8.13 7.67 27.65
CA PRO A 97 -8.59 7.34 26.29
C PRO A 97 -8.24 5.91 25.86
N GLN A 98 -9.06 5.34 24.98
CA GLN A 98 -8.86 3.97 24.48
C GLN A 98 -7.52 3.83 23.76
N SER A 99 -6.87 2.68 23.94
CA SER A 99 -5.64 2.29 23.23
C SER A 99 -5.83 1.07 22.34
N ILE A 100 -6.96 0.37 22.50
CA ILE A 100 -7.33 -0.86 21.79
C ILE A 100 -8.77 -0.71 21.32
N GLU A 101 -9.03 -1.09 20.07
CA GLU A 101 -10.39 -1.21 19.53
C GLU A 101 -10.50 -2.51 18.72
N GLY A 102 -11.29 -3.47 19.21
CA GLY A 102 -11.43 -4.79 18.58
C GLY A 102 -10.10 -5.55 18.52
N SER A 103 -9.63 -5.84 17.31
CA SER A 103 -8.35 -6.47 16.99
C SER A 103 -7.29 -5.46 16.51
N THR A 104 -7.47 -4.18 16.86
CA THR A 104 -6.55 -3.11 16.48
C THR A 104 -6.05 -2.38 17.71
N VAL A 105 -4.87 -1.78 17.57
CA VAL A 105 -4.30 -0.85 18.53
C VAL A 105 -4.21 0.54 17.91
N ILE A 106 -4.37 1.57 18.73
CA ILE A 106 -4.21 2.95 18.30
C ILE A 106 -2.72 3.29 18.23
N ALA A 107 -2.28 3.83 17.10
CA ALA A 107 -0.91 4.27 16.87
C ALA A 107 -0.91 5.74 16.42
N CYS A 108 -0.16 6.61 17.10
CA CYS A 108 0.06 7.95 16.58
C CYS A 108 0.86 7.91 15.27
N ARG A 109 0.66 8.90 14.40
CA ARG A 109 1.31 8.97 13.08
C ARG A 109 2.83 8.88 13.15
N ALA A 110 3.44 9.46 14.19
CA ALA A 110 4.89 9.34 14.40
C ALA A 110 5.33 7.88 14.62
N CYS A 111 4.61 7.12 15.47
CA CYS A 111 4.91 5.71 15.69
C CYS A 111 4.57 4.86 14.46
N SER A 112 3.40 5.07 13.84
CA SER A 112 2.98 4.26 12.69
C SER A 112 3.91 4.47 11.50
N SER A 113 4.25 5.71 11.16
CA SER A 113 5.18 6.01 10.05
C SER A 113 6.58 5.47 10.29
N ALA A 114 7.07 5.48 11.53
CA ALA A 114 8.36 4.87 11.86
C ALA A 114 8.37 3.36 11.64
N ILE A 115 7.29 2.67 12.03
CA ILE A 115 7.11 1.22 11.82
C ILE A 115 6.99 0.90 10.32
N GLU A 116 6.16 1.65 9.59
CA GLU A 116 5.99 1.52 8.14
C GLU A 116 7.32 1.73 7.41
N GLY A 117 8.07 2.79 7.74
CA GLY A 117 9.36 3.08 7.10
C GLY A 117 10.43 2.00 7.35
N VAL A 118 10.42 1.33 8.50
CA VAL A 118 11.28 0.17 8.74
C VAL A 118 10.80 -1.04 7.94
N SER A 119 9.49 -1.28 7.92
CA SER A 119 8.87 -2.39 7.21
C SER A 119 9.12 -2.30 5.70
N ASP A 120 8.95 -1.13 5.10
CA ASP A 120 9.20 -0.87 3.68
C ASP A 120 10.67 -1.08 3.32
N ARG A 121 11.59 -0.66 4.19
CA ARG A 121 13.03 -0.87 3.98
C ARG A 121 13.37 -2.36 3.93
N ILE A 122 12.81 -3.14 4.85
CA ILE A 122 13.01 -4.60 4.90
C ILE A 122 12.38 -5.25 3.66
N ALA A 123 11.14 -4.89 3.32
CA ALA A 123 10.43 -5.41 2.16
C ALA A 123 11.20 -5.16 0.86
N LYS A 124 11.80 -3.97 0.71
CA LYS A 124 12.65 -3.65 -0.45
C LYS A 124 13.86 -4.57 -0.55
N VAL A 125 14.54 -4.86 0.55
CA VAL A 125 15.70 -5.78 0.55
C VAL A 125 15.29 -7.17 0.06
N TYR A 126 14.18 -7.70 0.56
CA TYR A 126 13.67 -9.00 0.13
C TYR A 126 13.21 -8.99 -1.33
N TYR A 127 12.56 -7.92 -1.77
CA TYR A 127 12.16 -7.74 -3.16
C TYR A 127 13.38 -7.76 -4.09
N ASP A 128 14.41 -6.97 -3.78
CA ASP A 128 15.63 -6.89 -4.59
C ASP A 128 16.34 -8.25 -4.63
N GLN A 129 16.37 -8.98 -3.51
CA GLN A 129 16.92 -10.33 -3.46
C GLN A 129 16.13 -11.31 -4.34
N ALA A 130 14.79 -11.29 -4.25
CA ALA A 130 13.95 -12.15 -5.07
C ALA A 130 14.13 -11.87 -6.56
N VAL A 131 14.21 -10.59 -6.96
CA VAL A 131 14.46 -10.19 -8.35
C VAL A 131 15.82 -10.70 -8.84
N ARG A 132 16.88 -10.58 -8.04
CA ARG A 132 18.21 -11.13 -8.40
C ARG A 132 18.15 -12.64 -8.61
N MET A 133 17.58 -13.38 -7.68
CA MET A 133 17.45 -14.84 -7.80
C MET A 133 16.63 -15.25 -9.03
N MET A 134 15.57 -14.51 -9.36
CA MET A 134 14.78 -14.76 -10.57
C MET A 134 15.58 -14.51 -11.85
N MET A 135 16.44 -13.48 -11.87
CA MET A 135 17.31 -13.20 -13.01
C MET A 135 18.39 -14.28 -13.20
N GLU A 136 19.05 -14.68 -12.11
CA GLU A 136 20.05 -15.77 -12.13
C GLU A 136 19.43 -17.08 -12.64
N MET A 137 18.25 -17.44 -12.12
CA MET A 137 17.52 -18.63 -12.58
C MET A 137 17.14 -18.53 -14.05
N LYS A 138 16.72 -17.36 -14.53
CA LYS A 138 16.42 -17.14 -15.95
C LYS A 138 17.66 -17.33 -16.83
N GLU A 139 18.81 -16.81 -16.40
CA GLU A 139 20.07 -16.96 -17.14
C GLU A 139 20.53 -18.41 -17.22
N GLU A 140 20.44 -19.14 -16.12
CA GLU A 140 20.75 -20.58 -16.06
C GLU A 140 19.83 -21.38 -17.00
N LEU A 141 18.52 -21.12 -16.96
CA LEU A 141 17.55 -21.77 -17.85
C LEU A 141 17.84 -21.48 -19.32
N LEU A 142 18.16 -20.22 -19.67
CA LEU A 142 18.52 -19.86 -21.04
C LEU A 142 19.84 -20.52 -21.49
N ALA A 143 20.81 -20.65 -20.60
CA ALA A 143 22.05 -21.38 -20.90
C ALA A 143 21.76 -22.86 -21.16
N ARG A 144 20.89 -23.49 -20.36
CA ARG A 144 20.46 -24.87 -20.56
C ARG A 144 19.71 -25.07 -21.87
N ILE A 145 18.81 -24.16 -22.22
CA ILE A 145 18.10 -24.18 -23.50
C ILE A 145 19.09 -24.14 -24.67
N ARG A 146 20.04 -23.20 -24.66
CA ARG A 146 21.06 -23.09 -25.72
C ARG A 146 21.92 -24.36 -25.86
N ALA A 147 22.29 -24.96 -24.73
CA ALA A 147 23.05 -26.22 -24.75
C ALA A 147 22.26 -27.34 -25.42
N LEU A 148 20.98 -27.50 -25.05
CA LEU A 148 20.08 -28.50 -25.64
C LEU A 148 19.82 -28.23 -27.14
N GLU A 149 19.65 -26.97 -27.54
CA GLU A 149 19.48 -26.59 -28.95
C GLU A 149 20.72 -26.94 -29.79
N SER A 150 21.92 -26.74 -29.23
CA SER A 150 23.18 -27.13 -29.87
C SER A 150 23.28 -28.65 -30.04
N GLU A 151 22.97 -29.44 -29.01
CA GLU A 151 22.94 -30.90 -29.10
C GLU A 151 21.97 -31.40 -30.16
N ILE A 152 20.75 -30.85 -30.20
CA ILE A 152 19.74 -31.18 -31.21
C ILE A 152 20.23 -30.83 -32.62
N SER A 153 20.92 -29.70 -32.79
CA SER A 153 21.49 -29.28 -34.08
C SER A 153 22.53 -30.26 -34.59
N ILE A 154 23.46 -30.69 -33.71
CA ILE A 154 24.48 -31.70 -34.03
C ILE A 154 23.82 -33.02 -34.46
N LEU A 155 22.86 -33.52 -33.68
CA LEU A 155 22.14 -34.76 -33.98
C LEU A 155 21.41 -34.69 -35.34
N LYS A 156 20.76 -33.55 -35.64
CA LYS A 156 20.10 -33.33 -36.94
C LYS A 156 21.11 -33.24 -38.10
N GLY A 157 22.28 -32.65 -37.88
CA GLY A 157 23.36 -32.60 -38.86
C GLY A 157 23.90 -34.00 -39.19
N MET A 158 24.11 -34.82 -38.15
CA MET A 158 24.56 -36.22 -38.30
C MET A 158 23.54 -37.10 -39.05
N GLN A 159 22.23 -36.80 -38.96
CA GLN A 159 21.21 -37.50 -39.75
C GLN A 159 21.17 -37.08 -41.24
N ARG A 160 21.66 -35.88 -41.60
CA ARG A 160 21.67 -35.40 -42.99
C ARG A 160 22.92 -35.80 -43.79
N ALA A 161 24.08 -35.88 -43.12
CA ALA A 161 25.34 -36.27 -43.76
C ALA A 161 25.33 -37.63 -44.52
N PRO A 162 24.62 -38.70 -44.07
CA PRO A 162 24.56 -39.96 -44.81
C PRO A 162 23.80 -39.86 -46.14
N ILE A 163 22.87 -38.89 -46.25
CA ILE A 163 22.00 -38.73 -47.42
C ILE A 163 22.74 -38.01 -48.56
N ASP A 164 23.58 -37.02 -48.24
CA ASP A 164 24.36 -36.28 -49.24
C ASP A 164 25.55 -37.09 -49.79
N LEU A 165 26.27 -37.84 -48.94
CA LEU A 165 27.32 -38.77 -49.40
C LEU A 165 26.77 -39.82 -50.38
N GLY A 166 25.59 -40.37 -50.10
CA GLY A 166 24.92 -41.31 -51.00
C GLY A 166 24.37 -40.68 -52.28
N ARG A 167 24.26 -39.35 -52.37
CA ARG A 167 23.77 -38.61 -53.55
C ARG A 167 24.93 -38.12 -54.42
N GLU A 168 26.06 -37.75 -53.82
CA GLU A 168 27.32 -37.41 -54.49
C GLU A 168 28.00 -38.65 -55.11
N MET A 169 28.11 -39.77 -54.39
CA MET A 169 28.62 -41.04 -54.95
C MET A 169 27.81 -41.48 -56.18
N ARG A 170 26.48 -41.26 -56.18
CA ARG A 170 25.61 -41.60 -57.32
C ARG A 170 25.75 -40.64 -58.52
N ARG A 171 26.26 -39.42 -58.31
CA ARG A 171 26.60 -38.49 -59.39
C ARG A 171 27.95 -38.80 -60.02
N GLU A 172 28.96 -39.12 -59.21
CA GLU A 172 30.29 -39.51 -59.70
C GLU A 172 30.25 -40.82 -60.50
N LEU A 173 29.48 -41.81 -60.05
CA LEU A 173 29.28 -43.07 -60.77
C LEU A 173 28.50 -42.91 -62.10
N ARG A 174 27.79 -41.80 -62.32
CA ARG A 174 27.06 -41.52 -63.58
C ARG A 174 27.80 -40.57 -64.53
N GLY A 175 28.86 -39.91 -64.08
CA GLY A 175 29.68 -39.00 -64.90
C GLY A 175 30.92 -39.63 -65.53
N GLY A 176 31.22 -40.89 -65.20
CA GLY A 176 32.44 -41.61 -65.62
C GLY A 176 32.21 -42.72 -66.65
N VAL A 177 31.45 -42.46 -67.72
CA VAL A 177 31.44 -43.33 -68.91
C VAL A 177 31.60 -42.46 -70.15
N VAL A 178 32.85 -42.38 -70.63
CA VAL A 178 33.22 -42.06 -72.01
C VAL A 178 33.56 -43.37 -72.69
#